data_AF-A0A968PLP8-F1
#
_entry.id   AF-A0A968PLP8-F1
#
_cell.length_a   1.000
_cell.length_b   1.000
_cell.length_c   1.000
_cell.angle_alpha   90.00
_cell.angle_beta   90.00
_cell.angle_gamma   90.00
#
_symmetry.space_group_name_H-M   'P 1'
#
loop_
_entity.id
_entity.type
_entity.pdbx_description
1 polymer ?
#
loop_
_entity_poly.entity_id
_entity_poly.type
_entity_poly.pdbx_seq_one_letter_code
_entity_poly.pdbx_strand_id
1 'polypeptide(L)'
;MQQRIDFLDVFQNLSIPVMVAIGEQTPPKSKAEMDVLAHLTGVRVQYMSGSLGLHEEYATVLAEVICPFLQGNVTPDPSNSDNQAS
;
A
#
# COMPACT_ATOMS: atom_id res chain seq x y z
N MET A 1 11.84 19.46 6.78
CA MET A 1 11.55 19.23 5.34
C MET A 1 12.53 18.26 4.68
N GLN A 2 13.78 18.14 5.14
CA GLN A 2 14.77 17.23 4.54
C GLN A 2 14.37 15.73 4.59
N GLN A 3 13.88 15.25 5.74
CA GLN A 3 13.58 13.82 5.94
C GLN A 3 12.49 13.24 5.03
N ARG A 4 11.58 14.08 4.51
CA ARG A 4 10.48 13.60 3.64
C ARG A 4 10.98 13.32 2.22
N ILE A 5 11.94 14.09 1.72
CA ILE A 5 12.50 13.92 0.38
C ILE A 5 13.38 12.66 0.35
N ASP A 6 14.25 12.51 1.34
CA ASP A 6 15.15 11.35 1.46
C ASP A 6 14.36 10.03 1.57
N PHE A 7 13.20 10.04 2.23
CA PHE A 7 12.33 8.87 2.34
C PHE A 7 11.69 8.50 1.00
N LEU A 8 11.22 9.47 0.21
CA LEU A 8 10.55 9.21 -1.07
C LEU A 8 11.54 8.77 -2.16
N ASP A 9 12.76 9.28 -2.14
CA ASP A 9 13.84 8.90 -3.06
C ASP A 9 14.24 7.42 -2.90
N VAL A 10 14.09 6.87 -1.70
CA VAL A 10 14.26 5.43 -1.46
C VAL A 10 13.21 4.65 -2.25
N PHE A 11 11.92 4.99 -2.12
CA PHE A 11 10.84 4.25 -2.77
C PHE A 11 10.81 4.40 -4.29
N GLN A 12 11.21 5.55 -4.84
CA GLN A 12 11.28 5.74 -6.30
C GLN A 12 12.32 4.83 -6.96
N ASN A 13 13.36 4.43 -6.22
CA ASN A 13 14.45 3.60 -6.74
C ASN A 13 14.36 2.12 -6.30
N LEU A 14 13.27 1.71 -5.64
CA LEU A 14 13.09 0.31 -5.26
C LEU A 14 12.73 -0.53 -6.49
N SER A 15 13.59 -1.47 -6.83
CA SER A 15 13.31 -2.50 -7.85
C SER A 15 12.40 -3.62 -7.34
N ILE A 16 11.90 -3.53 -6.11
CA ILE A 16 11.05 -4.54 -5.47
C ILE A 16 9.62 -4.02 -5.32
N PRO A 17 8.60 -4.87 -5.46
CA PRO A 17 7.21 -4.48 -5.19
C PRO A 17 7.05 -4.00 -3.75
N VAL A 18 6.29 -2.92 -3.55
CA VAL A 18 5.95 -2.39 -2.22
C VAL A 18 4.44 -2.35 -2.04
N MET A 19 3.96 -2.71 -0.85
CA MET A 19 2.56 -2.55 -0.46
C MET A 19 2.43 -1.78 0.85
N VAL A 20 1.45 -0.88 0.91
CA VAL A 20 1.07 -0.11 2.09
C VAL A 20 -0.39 -0.40 2.41
N ALA A 21 -0.66 -0.97 3.59
CA ALA A 21 -2.01 -1.11 4.12
C ALA A 21 -2.35 0.09 5.01
N ILE A 22 -3.47 0.76 4.74
CA ILE A 22 -3.88 1.99 5.44
C ILE A 22 -5.24 1.77 6.10
N GLY A 23 -5.30 1.94 7.42
CA GLY A 23 -6.55 1.92 8.17
C GLY A 23 -7.36 3.19 7.90
N GLU A 24 -8.65 3.07 7.60
CA GLU A 24 -9.53 4.21 7.32
C GLU A 24 -9.61 5.21 8.49
N GLN A 25 -9.46 4.71 9.73
CA GLN A 25 -9.52 5.48 10.97
C GLN A 25 -8.13 5.91 11.47
N THR A 26 -7.09 5.76 10.64
CA THR A 26 -5.74 6.22 10.95
C THR A 26 -5.74 7.73 11.24
N PRO A 27 -5.03 8.21 12.30
CA PRO A 27 -4.96 9.63 12.62
C PRO A 27 -4.52 10.47 11.41
N PRO A 28 -5.12 11.66 11.17
CA PRO A 28 -4.91 12.43 9.93
C PRO A 28 -3.45 12.71 9.59
N LYS A 29 -2.60 12.94 10.60
CA LYS A 29 -1.17 13.19 10.40
C LYS A 29 -0.45 11.96 9.82
N SER A 30 -0.67 10.79 10.41
CA SER A 30 -0.07 9.53 9.94
C SER A 30 -0.65 9.14 8.57
N LYS A 31 -1.95 9.34 8.37
CA LYS A 31 -2.61 9.08 7.09
C LYS A 31 -2.02 9.93 5.96
N ALA A 32 -1.83 11.23 6.20
CA ALA A 32 -1.23 12.12 5.21
C ALA A 32 0.21 11.73 4.82
N GLU A 33 0.98 11.10 5.72
CA GLU A 33 2.31 10.59 5.39
C GLU A 33 2.23 9.31 4.54
N MET A 34 1.30 8.40 4.85
CA MET A 34 1.07 7.16 4.09
C MET A 34 0.46 7.42 2.71
N ASP A 35 -0.44 8.40 2.59
CA ASP A 35 -1.04 8.79 1.31
C ASP A 35 0.00 9.36 0.34
N VAL A 36 1.12 9.92 0.81
CA VAL A 36 2.22 10.32 -0.09
C VAL A 36 2.84 9.10 -0.77
N LEU A 37 2.96 7.97 -0.07
CA LEU A 37 3.44 6.71 -0.65
C LEU A 37 2.48 6.18 -1.72
N ALA A 38 1.19 6.46 -1.59
CA ALA A 38 0.18 6.06 -2.58
C ALA A 38 0.39 6.69 -3.96
N HIS A 39 1.10 7.81 -4.04
CA HIS A 39 1.38 8.51 -5.29
C HIS A 39 2.68 8.04 -5.96
N LEU A 40 3.39 7.08 -5.38
CA LEU A 40 4.65 6.57 -5.93
C LEU A 40 4.41 5.40 -6.87
N THR A 41 5.07 5.45 -8.03
CA THR A 41 5.06 4.35 -9.00
C THR A 41 5.67 3.09 -8.39
N GLY A 42 4.95 1.97 -8.45
CA GLY A 42 5.40 0.69 -7.88
C GLY A 42 4.95 0.41 -6.45
N VAL A 43 4.25 1.36 -5.82
CA VAL A 43 3.59 1.16 -4.52
C VAL A 43 2.13 0.76 -4.75
N ARG A 44 1.70 -0.31 -4.08
CA ARG A 44 0.29 -0.71 -3.99
C ARG A 44 -0.30 -0.25 -2.67
N VAL A 45 -1.49 0.31 -2.70
CA VAL A 45 -2.18 0.75 -1.50
C VAL A 45 -3.44 -0.07 -1.31
N GLN A 46 -3.62 -0.60 -0.10
CA GLN A 46 -4.86 -1.22 0.31
C GLN A 46 -5.46 -0.44 1.48
N TYR A 47 -6.65 0.13 1.27
CA TYR A 47 -7.43 0.70 2.36
C TYR A 47 -8.25 -0.40 3.04
N MET A 48 -8.33 -0.33 4.36
CA MET A 48 -9.00 -1.33 5.20
C MET A 48 -9.67 -0.65 6.40
N SER A 49 -10.75 -1.25 6.90
CA SER A 49 -11.32 -0.85 8.19
C SER A 49 -10.27 -0.98 9.30
N GLY A 50 -10.27 -0.03 10.24
CA GLY A 50 -9.39 -0.04 11.42
C GLY A 50 -8.51 1.19 11.54
N SER A 51 -7.72 1.23 12.61
CA SER A 51 -6.84 2.35 12.95
C SER A 51 -5.41 2.13 12.43
N LEU A 52 -4.45 2.91 12.93
CA LEU A 52 -3.03 2.72 12.64
C LEU A 52 -2.53 1.33 13.09
N GLY A 53 -3.14 0.74 14.12
CA GLY A 53 -2.81 -0.57 14.68
C GLY A 53 -3.45 -1.75 13.94
N LEU A 54 -3.53 -1.74 12.60
CA LEU A 54 -4.22 -2.78 11.82
C LEU A 54 -3.80 -4.23 12.17
N HIS A 55 -2.53 -4.42 12.52
CA HIS A 55 -1.97 -5.73 12.87
C HIS A 55 -2.44 -6.24 14.24
N GLU A 56 -2.91 -5.36 15.12
CA GLU A 56 -3.48 -5.73 16.43
C GLU A 56 -4.99 -5.89 16.34
N GLU A 57 -5.67 -5.03 15.56
CA GLU A 57 -7.13 -4.98 15.46
C GLU A 57 -7.69 -5.99 14.44
N TYR A 58 -7.02 -6.18 13.31
CA TYR A 58 -7.51 -6.94 12.16
C TYR A 58 -6.42 -7.87 11.60
N ALA A 59 -5.63 -8.51 12.49
CA ALA A 59 -4.49 -9.34 12.12
C ALA A 59 -4.79 -10.35 11.00
N THR A 60 -5.92 -11.07 11.11
CA THR A 60 -6.34 -12.09 10.13
C THR A 60 -6.68 -11.46 8.77
N VAL A 61 -7.46 -10.38 8.76
CA VAL A 61 -7.87 -9.70 7.53
C VAL A 61 -6.65 -9.05 6.86
N LEU A 62 -5.75 -8.46 7.65
CA LEU A 62 -4.48 -7.95 7.16
C LEU A 62 -3.64 -9.07 6.54
N ALA A 63 -3.58 -10.25 7.18
CA ALA A 63 -2.87 -11.41 6.65
C ALA A 63 -3.44 -11.87 5.30
N GLU A 64 -4.76 -11.90 5.15
CA GLU A 64 -5.45 -12.26 3.89
C GLU A 64 -5.11 -11.29 2.75
N VAL A 65 -4.88 -10.02 3.06
CA VAL A 65 -4.45 -9.01 2.09
C VAL A 65 -2.96 -9.14 1.75
N ILE A 66 -2.09 -9.31 2.75
CA ILE A 66 -0.63 -9.31 2.52
C ILE A 66 -0.11 -10.63 1.93
N CYS A 67 -0.73 -11.77 2.24
CA CYS A 67 -0.26 -13.08 1.80
C CYS A 67 -0.20 -13.22 0.27
N PRO A 68 -1.25 -12.86 -0.51
CA PRO A 68 -1.18 -12.89 -1.97
C PRO A 68 -0.07 -12.00 -2.53
N PHE A 69 0.11 -10.80 -1.96
CA PHE A 69 1.17 -9.89 -2.36
C PHE A 69 2.57 -10.50 -2.14
N LEU A 70 2.81 -11.10 -0.97
CA LEU A 70 4.08 -11.74 -0.64
C LEU A 70 4.37 -12.99 -1.49
N GLN A 71 3.34 -13.68 -1.95
CA GLN A 71 3.46 -14.85 -2.83
C GLN A 71 3.72 -14.46 -4.30
N GLY A 72 3.68 -13.17 -4.64
CA GLY A 72 3.70 -12.72 -6.04
C GLY A 72 2.38 -13.02 -6.77
N ASN A 73 1.36 -13.51 -6.07
CA ASN A 73 0.01 -13.80 -6.57
C ASN A 73 -0.83 -12.54 -6.61
N VAL A 74 -0.26 -11.53 -7.25
CA VAL A 74 -0.80 -10.21 -7.33
C VAL A 74 -1.92 -10.26 -8.37
N THR A 75 -3.17 -10.37 -7.92
CA THR A 75 -4.30 -10.23 -8.82
C THR A 75 -4.23 -8.84 -9.48
N PRO A 76 -4.31 -8.77 -10.83
CA PRO A 76 -4.46 -7.48 -11.49
C PRO A 76 -5.73 -6.82 -10.97
N ASP A 77 -5.64 -5.53 -10.73
CA ASP A 77 -6.77 -4.70 -10.33
C ASP A 77 -7.94 -4.95 -11.31
N PRO A 78 -9.11 -5.44 -10.85
CA PRO A 78 -10.25 -5.69 -11.73
C PRO A 78 -10.74 -4.42 -12.43
N SER A 79 -10.37 -3.23 -11.95
CA SER A 79 -10.68 -1.95 -12.61
C SER A 79 -9.77 -1.59 -13.78
N ASN A 80 -8.73 -2.38 -14.09
CA ASN A 80 -7.91 -2.24 -15.30
C ASN A 80 -8.14 -3.40 -16.29
N SER A 81 -9.41 -3.73 -16.53
CA SER A 81 -9.85 -4.72 -17.51
C SER A 81 -10.16 -4.10 -18.88
N ASP A 82 -9.34 -3.13 -19.30
CA ASP A 82 -9.31 -2.69 -20.69
C ASP A 82 -7.93 -2.96 -21.30
N ASN A 83 -7.99 -3.81 -22.33
CA ASN A 83 -7.03 -3.90 -23.42
C ASN A 83 -5.82 -4.84 -23.26
N GLN A 84 -6.09 -6.15 -23.24
CA GLN A 84 -5.32 -7.12 -24.03
C GLN A 84 -6.26 -8.20 -24.57
N ALA A 85 -6.94 -7.91 -25.67
CA ALA A 85 -7.44 -8.92 -26.59
C ALA A 85 -6.67 -8.77 -27.91
N SER A 86 -6.25 -9.93 -28.43
CA SER A 86 -5.32 -10.19 -29.52
C SER A 86 -5.70 -9.61 -30.87
#